data_AF-A0A921KEF8-F1
#
_entry.id   AF-A0A921KEF8-F1
#
_cell.length_a   1.000
_cell.length_b   1.000
_cell.length_c   1.000
_cell.angle_alpha   90.00
_cell.angle_beta   90.00
_cell.angle_gamma   90.00
#
_symmetry.space_group_name_H-M   'P 1'
#
loop_
_entity.id
_entity.type
_entity.pdbx_description
1 polymer ?
#
loop_
_entity_poly.entity_id
_entity_poly.type
_entity_poly.pdbx_seq_one_letter_code
_entity_poly.pdbx_strand_id
1 'polypeptide(L)'
;MNLNIDGQVIVKAITNDKETTNPDELIRLVENWSLDKGLDKADSSKQFLKVTEEVGEVASALARSQEEELKDAIGDVVVTLIILAQQNGLTLTECLSHAYNVIKHRTGRTVNGVFVKAEDL
;
A
#
# COMPACT_ATOMS: atom_id res chain seq x y z
N MET A 1 2.33 -37.83 15.20
CA MET A 1 3.73 -37.36 15.11
C MET A 1 4.30 -37.98 13.85
N ASN A 2 4.57 -37.19 12.81
CA ASN A 2 5.05 -37.70 11.53
C ASN A 2 6.55 -37.44 11.45
N LEU A 3 7.34 -38.50 11.43
CA LEU A 3 8.79 -38.47 11.29
C LEU A 3 9.16 -38.54 9.80
N ASN A 4 10.24 -37.88 9.38
CA ASN A 4 10.86 -38.15 8.08
C ASN A 4 11.79 -39.38 8.17
N ILE A 5 12.25 -39.82 7.01
CA ILE A 5 13.15 -40.97 6.78
C ILE A 5 14.48 -40.88 7.55
N ASP A 6 14.85 -39.71 8.07
CA ASP A 6 16.10 -39.47 8.82
C ASP A 6 15.87 -39.27 10.33
N GLY A 7 14.67 -39.57 10.84
CA GLY A 7 14.38 -39.51 12.28
C GLY A 7 14.40 -38.10 12.88
N GLN A 8 14.41 -37.05 12.04
CA GLN A 8 14.30 -35.68 12.52
C GLN A 8 12.83 -35.34 12.80
N VAL A 9 12.60 -34.66 13.92
CA VAL A 9 11.30 -34.09 14.24
C VAL A 9 11.01 -33.00 13.22
N ILE A 10 10.06 -33.25 12.32
CA ILE A 10 9.52 -32.19 11.47
C ILE A 10 8.70 -31.27 12.37
N VAL A 11 9.28 -30.14 12.77
CA VAL A 11 8.49 -28.99 13.23
C VAL A 11 7.82 -28.45 11.97
N LYS A 12 6.59 -28.89 11.69
CA LYS A 12 5.74 -28.13 10.77
C LYS A 12 5.58 -26.76 11.40
N ALA A 13 6.15 -25.73 10.80
CA ALA A 13 5.79 -24.36 11.13
C ALA A 13 4.26 -24.30 11.02
N ILE A 14 3.59 -24.15 12.15
CA ILE A 14 2.17 -23.81 12.17
C ILE A 14 2.17 -22.35 11.73
N THR A 15 2.10 -22.10 10.42
CA THR A 15 1.76 -20.78 9.92
C THR A 15 0.32 -20.57 10.34
N ASN A 16 0.15 -19.72 11.34
CA ASN A 16 -1.18 -19.32 11.78
C ASN A 16 -1.64 -18.32 10.71
N ASP A 17 -2.13 -18.85 9.57
CA ASP A 17 -2.59 -18.09 8.41
C ASP A 17 -3.92 -17.40 8.71
N LYS A 18 -3.95 -16.58 9.77
CA LYS A 18 -5.02 -15.62 9.96
C LYS A 18 -4.69 -14.42 9.09
N GLU A 19 -5.50 -14.24 8.06
CA GLU A 19 -5.51 -13.02 7.26
C GLU A 19 -5.74 -11.82 8.20
N THR A 20 -4.77 -10.91 8.25
CA THR A 20 -4.88 -9.69 9.07
C THR A 20 -5.57 -8.60 8.27
N THR A 21 -6.49 -7.89 8.93
CA THR A 21 -7.16 -6.70 8.38
C THR A 21 -6.67 -5.42 9.07
N ASN A 22 -5.69 -5.52 9.97
CA ASN A 22 -5.14 -4.37 10.66
C ASN A 22 -4.23 -3.57 9.70
N PRO A 23 -4.53 -2.28 9.40
CA PRO A 23 -3.74 -1.49 8.46
C PRO A 23 -2.27 -1.36 8.84
N ASP A 24 -1.95 -1.18 10.13
CA ASP A 24 -0.58 -1.02 10.59
C ASP A 24 0.23 -2.31 10.39
N GLU A 25 -0.42 -3.47 10.59
CA GLU A 25 0.19 -4.77 10.35
C GLU A 25 0.40 -5.01 8.85
N LEU A 26 -0.58 -4.68 8.02
CA LEU A 26 -0.48 -4.78 6.57
C LEU A 26 0.65 -3.91 6.00
N ILE A 27 0.79 -2.67 6.48
CA ILE A 27 1.90 -1.78 6.08
C ILE A 27 3.24 -2.44 6.40
N ARG A 28 3.41 -2.98 7.61
CA ARG A 28 4.65 -3.67 8.00
C ARG A 28 4.92 -4.93 7.17
N LEU A 29 3.88 -5.68 6.80
CA LEU A 29 4.03 -6.84 5.92
C LEU A 29 4.52 -6.43 4.53
N VAL A 30 4.01 -5.34 3.97
CA VAL A 30 4.48 -4.79 2.68
C VAL A 30 5.92 -4.28 2.78
N GLU A 31 6.28 -3.57 3.85
CA GLU A 31 7.65 -3.12 4.10
C GLU A 31 8.63 -4.29 4.20
N ASN A 32 8.25 -5.36 4.90
CA ASN A 32 9.06 -6.58 4.99
C ASN A 32 9.18 -7.29 3.63
N TRP A 33 8.07 -7.40 2.90
CA TRP A 33 8.09 -7.98 1.55
C TRP A 33 9.03 -7.19 0.62
N SER A 34 9.02 -5.86 0.71
CA SER A 34 9.93 -4.98 -0.02
C SER A 34 11.40 -5.21 0.32
N LEU A 35 11.73 -5.36 1.62
CA LEU A 35 13.08 -5.74 2.09
C LEU A 35 13.52 -7.10 1.52
N ASP A 36 12.64 -8.10 1.56
CA ASP A 36 12.91 -9.45 1.07
C ASP A 36 13.15 -9.49 -0.44
N LYS A 37 12.55 -8.56 -1.20
CA LYS A 37 12.77 -8.39 -2.64
C LYS A 37 13.90 -7.45 -2.99
N GLY A 38 14.52 -6.78 -2.00
CA GLY A 38 15.53 -5.75 -2.22
C GLY A 38 14.99 -4.50 -2.93
N LEU A 39 13.68 -4.28 -2.88
CA LEU A 39 13.04 -3.09 -3.45
C LEU A 39 13.30 -1.85 -2.60
N ASP A 40 13.49 -2.01 -1.29
CA ASP A 40 13.83 -0.95 -0.34
C ASP A 40 15.07 -0.13 -0.75
N LYS A 41 16.01 -0.75 -1.47
CA LYS A 41 17.27 -0.11 -1.94
C LYS A 41 17.27 0.21 -3.43
N ALA A 42 16.18 -0.09 -4.13
CA ALA A 42 16.08 0.18 -5.56
C ALA A 42 15.91 1.69 -5.83
N ASP A 43 16.11 2.09 -7.09
CA ASP A 43 15.95 3.48 -7.53
C ASP A 43 14.48 3.92 -7.37
N SER A 44 14.26 4.94 -6.53
CA SER A 44 12.92 5.48 -6.27
C SER A 44 12.25 6.07 -7.50
N SER A 45 13.02 6.48 -8.51
CA SER A 45 12.49 6.94 -9.80
C SER A 45 11.78 5.80 -10.53
N LYS A 46 12.29 4.57 -10.45
CA LYS A 46 11.65 3.39 -11.05
C LYS A 46 10.41 2.98 -10.28
N GLN A 47 10.45 3.09 -8.96
CA GLN A 47 9.26 2.85 -8.15
C GLN A 47 8.16 3.86 -8.43
N PHE A 48 8.48 5.13 -8.66
CA PHE A 48 7.49 6.13 -9.06
C PHE A 48 6.85 5.84 -10.42
N LEU A 49 7.59 5.23 -11.37
CA LEU A 49 6.99 4.72 -12.60
C LEU A 49 5.96 3.63 -12.31
N LYS A 50 6.24 2.73 -11.36
CA LYS A 50 5.29 1.70 -10.94
C LYS A 50 4.06 2.30 -10.26
N VAL A 51 4.20 3.31 -9.39
CA VAL A 51 3.06 4.06 -8.85
C VAL A 51 2.18 4.64 -9.97
N THR A 52 2.81 5.20 -11.01
CA THR A 52 2.08 5.78 -12.15
C THR A 52 1.33 4.71 -12.95
N GLU A 53 1.92 3.52 -13.10
CA GLU A 53 1.30 2.34 -13.72
C GLU A 53 0.05 1.92 -12.94
N GLU A 54 0.13 1.74 -11.61
CA GLU A 54 -1.01 1.31 -10.80
C GLU A 54 -2.15 2.33 -10.79
N VAL A 55 -1.83 3.64 -10.80
CA VAL A 55 -2.84 4.70 -10.96
C VAL A 55 -3.56 4.58 -12.32
N GLY A 56 -2.84 4.17 -13.37
CA GLY A 56 -3.42 3.86 -14.67
C GLY A 56 -4.38 2.67 -14.63
N GLU A 57 -4.08 1.65 -13.83
CA GLU A 57 -4.96 0.50 -13.61
C GLU A 57 -6.26 0.90 -12.89
N VAL A 58 -6.17 1.80 -11.90
CA VAL A 58 -7.37 2.37 -11.25
C VAL A 58 -8.28 3.06 -12.27
N ALA A 59 -7.69 3.89 -13.16
CA ALA A 59 -8.46 4.58 -14.21
C ALA A 59 -9.08 3.58 -15.20
N SER A 60 -8.33 2.52 -15.55
CA SER A 60 -8.74 1.44 -16.43
C SER A 60 -9.95 0.66 -15.87
N ALA A 61 -9.92 0.31 -14.59
CA ALA A 61 -10.99 -0.42 -13.91
C ALA A 61 -12.26 0.43 -13.76
N LEU A 62 -12.12 1.72 -13.39
CA LEU A 62 -13.24 2.68 -13.34
C LEU A 62 -13.93 2.82 -14.70
N ALA A 63 -13.16 2.99 -15.78
CA ALA A 63 -13.69 3.16 -17.14
C ALA A 63 -14.49 1.94 -17.62
N ARG A 64 -14.25 0.76 -17.04
CA ARG A 64 -14.91 -0.50 -17.39
C ARG A 64 -15.89 -1.02 -16.32
N SER A 65 -16.10 -0.28 -15.24
CA SER A 65 -16.99 -0.67 -14.13
C SER A 65 -16.65 -2.05 -13.53
N GLN A 66 -15.36 -2.35 -13.40
CA GLN A 66 -14.87 -3.62 -12.84
C GLN A 66 -14.55 -3.44 -11.35
N GLU A 67 -15.49 -3.77 -10.46
CA GLU A 67 -15.37 -3.49 -9.02
C GLU A 67 -14.22 -4.25 -8.34
N GLU A 68 -14.03 -5.53 -8.68
CA GLU A 68 -12.93 -6.33 -8.11
C GLU A 68 -11.56 -5.82 -8.59
N GLU A 69 -11.41 -5.53 -9.90
CA GLU A 69 -10.17 -4.96 -10.44
C GLU A 69 -9.90 -3.56 -9.88
N LEU A 70 -10.95 -2.79 -9.58
CA LEU A 70 -10.80 -1.49 -8.93
C LEU A 70 -10.24 -1.63 -7.51
N LYS A 71 -10.71 -2.62 -6.75
CA LYS A 71 -10.21 -2.90 -5.40
C LYS A 71 -8.74 -3.30 -5.43
N ASP A 72 -8.36 -4.19 -6.35
CA ASP A 72 -6.99 -4.65 -6.51
C ASP A 72 -6.07 -3.49 -6.92
N ALA A 73 -6.44 -2.72 -7.95
CA ALA A 73 -5.64 -1.58 -8.42
C ALA A 73 -5.47 -0.49 -7.35
N ILE A 74 -6.50 -0.21 -6.53
CA ILE A 74 -6.36 0.71 -5.39
C ILE A 74 -5.35 0.15 -4.36
N GLY A 75 -5.41 -1.15 -4.10
CA GLY A 75 -4.45 -1.84 -3.23
C GLY A 75 -3.02 -1.71 -3.73
N ASP A 76 -2.80 -1.92 -5.04
CA ASP A 76 -1.48 -1.84 -5.65
C ASP A 76 -0.90 -0.42 -5.64
N VAL A 77 -1.75 0.61 -5.81
CA VAL A 77 -1.33 2.01 -5.57
C VAL A 77 -0.82 2.19 -4.14
N VAL A 78 -1.51 1.65 -3.14
CA VAL A 78 -1.07 1.77 -1.74
C VAL A 78 0.23 1.00 -1.50
N VAL A 79 0.36 -0.23 -2.01
CA VAL A 79 1.58 -1.04 -1.92
C VAL A 79 2.78 -0.28 -2.51
N THR A 80 2.61 0.27 -3.71
CA THR A 80 3.70 0.98 -4.39
C THR A 80 4.08 2.29 -3.68
N LEU A 81 3.14 2.98 -3.04
CA LEU A 81 3.42 4.15 -2.20
C LEU A 81 4.13 3.81 -0.89
N ILE A 82 3.82 2.68 -0.24
CA ILE A 82 4.55 2.20 0.95
C ILE A 82 6.03 2.00 0.60
N ILE A 83 6.29 1.30 -0.51
CA ILE A 83 7.65 1.01 -0.99
C ILE A 83 8.38 2.30 -1.39
N LEU A 84 7.69 3.22 -2.08
CA LEU A 84 8.27 4.50 -2.45
C LEU A 84 8.66 5.33 -1.21
N ALA A 85 7.83 5.35 -0.16
CA ALA A 85 8.17 6.00 1.09
C ALA A 85 9.43 5.38 1.71
N GLN A 86 9.46 4.04 1.81
CA GLN A 86 10.59 3.28 2.37
C GLN A 86 11.91 3.59 1.66
N GLN A 87 11.92 3.61 0.32
CA GLN A 87 13.10 3.95 -0.50
C GLN A 87 13.63 5.37 -0.27
N ASN A 88 12.77 6.28 0.20
CA ASN A 88 13.14 7.66 0.51
C ASN A 88 13.38 7.87 2.01
N GLY A 89 13.50 6.80 2.80
CA GLY A 89 13.75 6.87 4.24
C GLY A 89 12.57 7.38 5.06
N LEU A 90 11.34 7.18 4.56
CA LEU A 90 10.09 7.58 5.19
C LEU A 90 9.20 6.36 5.43
N THR A 91 8.21 6.50 6.31
CA THR A 91 7.09 5.56 6.42
C THR A 91 5.82 6.13 5.79
N LEU A 92 4.91 5.25 5.33
CA LEU A 92 3.60 5.70 4.85
C LEU A 92 2.83 6.48 5.94
N THR A 93 2.93 6.03 7.20
CA THR A 93 2.25 6.65 8.34
C THR A 93 2.74 8.08 8.60
N GLU A 94 4.04 8.35 8.50
CA GLU A 94 4.58 9.72 8.60
C GLU A 94 4.04 10.61 7.49
N CYS A 95 4.06 10.13 6.24
CA CYS A 95 3.52 10.86 5.08
C CYS A 95 2.02 11.18 5.26
N LEU A 96 1.24 10.19 5.69
CA LEU A 96 -0.20 10.34 5.90
C LEU A 96 -0.50 11.27 7.08
N SER A 97 0.24 11.16 8.19
CA SER A 97 0.12 12.04 9.36
C SER A 97 0.38 13.49 8.98
N HIS A 98 1.46 13.75 8.22
CA HIS A 98 1.76 15.08 7.71
C HIS A 98 0.61 15.62 6.84
N ALA A 99 0.13 14.84 5.88
CA ALA A 99 -0.98 15.24 5.00
C ALA A 99 -2.28 15.51 5.80
N TYR A 100 -2.62 14.64 6.76
CA TYR A 100 -3.80 14.80 7.61
C TYR A 100 -3.76 16.11 8.40
N ASN A 101 -2.60 16.43 8.99
CA ASN A 101 -2.41 17.66 9.76
C ASN A 101 -2.60 18.93 8.93
N VAL A 102 -2.40 18.86 7.61
CA VAL A 102 -2.72 19.94 6.68
C VAL A 102 -4.22 19.96 6.34
N ILE A 103 -4.81 18.82 5.96
CA ILE A 103 -6.19 18.80 5.45
C ILE A 103 -7.25 19.02 6.54
N LYS A 104 -6.96 18.66 7.81
CA LYS A 104 -7.89 18.83 8.93
C LYS A 104 -8.25 20.29 9.22
N HIS A 105 -7.45 21.23 8.74
CA HIS A 105 -7.67 22.67 8.88
C HIS A 105 -8.25 23.31 7.62
N ARG A 106 -8.46 22.55 6.53
CA ARG A 106 -9.03 23.11 5.30
C ARG A 106 -10.49 23.48 5.50
N THR A 107 -10.83 24.70 5.09
CA THR A 107 -12.21 25.17 4.95
C THR A 107 -12.60 25.21 3.49
N GLY A 108 -13.86 24.92 3.16
CA GLY A 108 -14.33 24.86 1.78
C GLY A 108 -15.67 24.15 1.66
N ARG A 109 -16.09 23.85 0.42
CA ARG A 109 -17.30 23.08 0.13
C ARG A 109 -17.11 22.20 -1.10
N THR A 110 -17.86 21.11 -1.16
CA THR A 110 -17.90 20.25 -2.35
C THR A 110 -18.77 20.89 -3.43
N VAL A 111 -18.24 21.02 -4.64
CA VAL A 111 -18.94 21.50 -5.84
C VAL A 111 -18.71 20.47 -6.95
N ASN A 112 -19.79 19.90 -7.50
CA ASN A 112 -19.73 18.88 -8.55
C ASN A 112 -18.81 17.69 -8.21
N GLY A 113 -18.84 17.23 -6.95
CA GLY A 113 -18.05 16.09 -6.49
C GLY A 113 -16.58 16.41 -6.15
N VAL A 114 -16.14 17.66 -6.33
CA VAL A 114 -14.77 18.09 -6.00
C VAL A 114 -14.79 19.04 -4.80
N PHE A 115 -13.90 18.80 -3.84
CA PHE A 115 -13.70 19.73 -2.73
C PHE A 115 -13.02 21.01 -3.22
N VAL A 116 -13.70 22.16 -3.09
CA VAL A 116 -13.18 23.49 -3.42
C VAL A 116 -12.88 24.23 -2.13
N LYS A 117 -11.65 24.75 -2.00
CA LYS A 117 -11.25 25.51 -0.80
C LYS A 117 -11.98 26.84 -0.73
N ALA A 118 -12.19 27.34 0.48
CA ALA A 118 -12.86 28.62 0.70
C ALA A 118 -12.12 29.82 0.05
N GLU A 119 -10.80 29.76 -0.06
CA GLU A 119 -9.97 30.78 -0.74
C GLU A 119 -10.11 30.78 -2.27
N ASP A 120 -10.61 29.68 -2.85
CA ASP A 120 -10.78 29.48 -4.29
C ASP A 120 -12.26 29.63 -4.74
N LEU A 121 -13.17 30.01 -3.82
CA LEU A 121 -14.60 30.24 -4.06
C LEU A 121 -14.90 31.71 -4.40
#